data_AF-A0A9D5S6F3-F1
#
_entry.id   AF-A0A9D5S6F3-F1
#
_cell.length_a   1.000
_cell.length_b   1.000
_cell.length_c   1.000
_cell.angle_alpha   90.00
_cell.angle_beta   90.00
_cell.angle_gamma   90.00
#
_symmetry.space_group_name_H-M   'P 1'
#
loop_
_entity.id
_entity.type
_entity.pdbx_description
1 polymer ?
#
loop_
_entity_poly.entity_id
_entity_poly.type
_entity_poly.pdbx_seq_one_letter_code
_entity_poly.pdbx_strand_id
1 'polypeptide(L)'
;MKRILLLVMTAATLQAASAADTLTVCIKDMHCENCARKVKTILRKDAGVAGVQINLERRTATVAFDATKTSADSICAHLNATKRYAVSPYSPADVILRDLNLRIDDMHCKKCSDRIMDRLSKQEGIDSMAPHLDKHYMFIRYDANRTDKAAIRTLINKIGYTPVNYYTSDKVAWAYYNIPAEAATQDNIDAVLAIDGVEDVNANARRKSLAVTYIVKDISAEKLLEDIQKAGIQAVVPKPHVCDEKEKKQ
;
A
#
# COMPACT_ATOMS: atom_id res chain seq x y z
N MET A 1 44.58 31.45 45.97
CA MET A 1 44.73 30.63 44.76
C MET A 1 43.42 30.70 43.97
N LYS A 2 43.36 31.52 42.91
CA LYS A 2 42.15 31.75 42.09
C LYS A 2 41.98 30.60 41.10
N ARG A 3 40.88 29.84 41.19
CA ARG A 3 40.49 28.84 40.19
C ARG A 3 39.70 29.53 39.08
N ILE A 4 40.32 29.64 37.91
CA ILE A 4 39.72 30.18 36.69
C ILE A 4 38.84 29.08 36.07
N LEU A 5 37.53 29.34 35.98
CA LEU A 5 36.54 28.51 35.31
C LEU A 5 36.58 28.84 33.82
N LEU A 6 37.15 27.95 32.99
CA LEU A 6 37.16 28.05 31.53
C LEU A 6 35.83 27.52 30.99
N LEU A 7 35.00 28.44 30.50
CA LEU A 7 33.70 28.18 29.89
C LEU A 7 33.92 28.02 28.38
N VAL A 8 33.94 26.77 27.90
CA VAL A 8 34.10 26.47 26.46
C VAL A 8 32.73 26.58 25.80
N MET A 9 32.49 27.70 25.12
CA MET A 9 31.34 27.90 24.24
C MET A 9 31.59 27.17 22.92
N THR A 10 30.98 26.00 22.73
CA THR A 10 30.93 25.34 21.42
C THR A 10 29.89 26.05 20.55
N ALA A 11 30.36 26.82 19.56
CA ALA A 11 29.51 27.33 18.49
C ALA A 11 29.03 26.15 17.64
N ALA A 12 27.76 25.78 17.79
CA ALA A 12 27.09 24.86 16.88
C ALA A 12 26.93 25.57 15.53
N THR A 13 27.75 25.18 14.56
CA THR A 13 27.59 25.59 13.18
C THR A 13 26.29 25.00 12.64
N LEU A 14 25.28 25.84 12.43
CA LEU A 14 24.14 25.51 11.58
C LEU A 14 24.65 25.36 10.15
N GLN A 15 24.85 24.13 9.69
CA GLN A 15 25.08 23.84 8.28
C GLN A 15 23.77 24.09 7.53
N ALA A 16 23.69 25.19 6.77
CA ALA A 16 22.62 25.39 5.82
C ALA A 16 22.68 24.27 4.77
N ALA A 17 21.60 23.50 4.64
CA ALA A 17 21.46 22.53 3.57
C ALA A 17 21.41 23.31 2.24
N SER A 18 22.42 23.12 1.39
CA SER A 18 22.41 23.56 0.00
C SER A 18 21.12 23.09 -0.66
N ALA A 19 20.40 23.98 -1.34
CA ALA A 19 19.23 23.62 -2.13
C ALA A 19 19.68 22.66 -3.25
N ALA A 20 19.50 21.36 -3.05
CA ALA A 20 19.77 20.38 -4.09
C ALA A 20 18.68 20.51 -5.16
N ASP A 21 19.07 20.50 -6.43
CA ASP A 21 18.13 20.43 -7.54
C ASP A 21 17.37 19.10 -7.49
N THR A 22 16.11 19.12 -7.92
CA THR A 22 15.25 17.93 -7.89
C THR A 22 14.72 17.61 -9.27
N LEU A 23 14.76 16.33 -9.61
CA LEU A 23 14.19 15.77 -10.82
C LEU A 23 13.20 14.67 -10.44
N THR A 24 11.97 14.74 -10.95
CA THR A 24 11.02 13.63 -10.86
C THR A 24 10.77 13.05 -12.25
N VAL A 25 10.95 11.73 -12.39
CA VAL A 25 10.72 10.99 -13.63
C VAL A 25 9.80 9.82 -13.42
N CYS A 26 8.96 9.53 -14.41
CA CYS A 26 8.24 8.27 -14.53
C CYS A 26 9.18 7.20 -15.06
N ILE A 27 9.13 5.99 -14.49
CA ILE A 27 10.00 4.88 -14.86
C ILE A 27 9.13 3.69 -15.29
N LYS A 28 9.20 3.35 -16.57
CA LYS A 28 8.53 2.16 -17.12
C LYS A 28 9.13 0.89 -16.52
N ASP A 29 8.30 -0.13 -16.31
CA ASP A 29 8.67 -1.46 -15.79
C ASP A 29 9.20 -1.51 -14.35
N MET A 30 9.11 -0.41 -13.60
CA MET A 30 9.36 -0.35 -12.15
C MET A 30 8.12 -0.73 -11.33
N HIS A 31 7.69 -2.00 -11.42
CA HIS A 31 6.43 -2.49 -10.86
C HIS A 31 6.58 -3.31 -9.56
N CYS A 32 7.81 -3.51 -9.07
CA CYS A 32 8.09 -4.29 -7.85
C CYS A 32 9.24 -3.67 -7.04
N GLU A 33 9.33 -4.04 -5.76
CA GLU A 33 10.36 -3.56 -4.84
C GLU A 33 11.78 -3.88 -5.33
N ASN A 34 11.98 -5.03 -5.95
CA ASN A 34 13.27 -5.39 -6.54
C ASN A 34 13.65 -4.46 -7.70
N CYS A 35 12.69 -4.04 -8.54
CA CYS A 35 12.95 -3.03 -9.56
C CYS A 35 13.25 -1.66 -8.93
N ALA A 36 12.47 -1.22 -7.93
CA ALA A 36 12.73 0.03 -7.22
C ALA A 36 14.12 0.07 -6.58
N ARG A 37 14.54 -1.02 -5.93
CA ARG A 37 15.87 -1.17 -5.36
C ARG A 37 16.97 -1.09 -6.42
N LYS A 38 16.80 -1.78 -7.56
CA LYS A 38 17.75 -1.70 -8.68
C LYS A 38 17.89 -0.27 -9.21
N VAL A 39 16.77 0.42 -9.44
CA VAL A 39 16.76 1.84 -9.85
C VAL A 39 17.51 2.72 -8.84
N LYS A 40 17.21 2.59 -7.54
CA LYS A 40 17.93 3.32 -6.47
C LYS A 40 19.44 3.04 -6.52
N THR A 41 19.84 1.79 -6.70
CA THR A 41 21.26 1.41 -6.77
C THR A 41 21.96 1.98 -8.00
N ILE A 42 21.28 2.04 -9.15
CA ILE A 42 21.83 2.65 -10.37
C ILE A 42 22.05 4.15 -10.14
N LEU A 43 21.02 4.87 -9.70
CA LEU A 43 21.05 6.32 -9.52
C LEU A 43 22.02 6.79 -8.43
N ARG A 44 22.18 6.03 -7.35
CA ARG A 44 23.14 6.38 -6.27
C ARG A 44 24.61 6.30 -6.69
N LYS A 45 24.93 5.68 -7.83
CA LYS A 45 26.30 5.63 -8.35
C LYS A 45 26.67 6.89 -9.13
N ASP A 46 25.69 7.72 -9.47
CA ASP A 46 25.93 8.92 -10.26
C ASP A 46 26.58 9.99 -9.38
N ALA A 47 27.73 10.49 -9.85
CA ALA A 47 28.40 11.61 -9.21
C ALA A 47 27.44 12.80 -9.13
N GLY A 48 27.31 13.40 -7.94
CA GLY A 48 26.40 14.51 -7.71
C GLY A 48 24.98 14.12 -7.29
N VAL A 49 24.58 12.84 -7.33
CA VAL A 49 23.29 12.42 -6.74
C VAL A 49 23.40 12.37 -5.22
N ALA A 50 22.54 13.14 -4.54
CA ALA A 50 22.48 13.25 -3.08
C ALA A 50 21.38 12.37 -2.46
N GLY A 51 20.30 12.09 -3.19
CA GLY A 51 19.17 11.32 -2.68
C GLY A 51 18.26 10.79 -3.76
N VAL A 52 17.62 9.65 -3.49
CA VAL A 52 16.65 9.02 -4.40
C VAL A 52 15.46 8.50 -3.60
N GLN A 53 14.27 9.00 -3.91
CA GLN A 53 12.99 8.54 -3.40
C GLN A 53 12.22 7.84 -4.52
N ILE A 54 11.59 6.71 -4.22
CA ILE A 54 10.78 5.97 -5.19
C ILE A 54 9.35 5.95 -4.71
N ASN A 55 8.41 6.17 -5.63
CA ASN A 55 7.00 5.92 -5.42
C ASN A 55 6.57 4.82 -6.41
N LEU A 56 6.28 3.62 -5.90
CA LEU A 56 5.86 2.48 -6.73
C LEU A 56 4.44 2.61 -7.27
N GLU A 57 3.55 3.31 -6.54
CA GLU A 57 2.18 3.58 -6.97
C GLU A 57 2.18 4.36 -8.29
N ARG A 58 2.90 5.48 -8.33
CA ARG A 58 3.08 6.31 -9.53
C ARG A 58 4.15 5.78 -10.47
N ARG A 59 4.98 4.85 -10.00
CA ARG A 59 6.21 4.38 -10.67
C ARG A 59 7.15 5.54 -10.99
N THR A 60 7.36 6.44 -10.03
CA THR A 60 8.23 7.60 -10.18
C THR A 60 9.47 7.50 -9.30
N ALA A 61 10.54 8.14 -9.74
CA ALA A 61 11.73 8.41 -8.94
C ALA A 61 11.91 9.92 -8.81
N THR A 62 12.07 10.40 -7.58
CA THR A 62 12.50 11.77 -7.27
C THR A 62 13.97 11.73 -6.86
N VAL A 63 14.81 12.40 -7.63
CA VAL A 63 16.26 12.44 -7.46
C VAL A 63 16.66 13.84 -7.02
N ALA A 64 17.33 13.94 -5.88
CA ALA A 64 18.01 15.15 -5.45
C ALA A 64 19.46 15.10 -5.91
N PHE A 65 19.93 16.13 -6.62
CA PHE A 65 21.27 16.15 -7.21
C PHE A 65 21.91 17.55 -7.16
N ASP A 66 23.23 17.57 -7.32
CA ASP A 66 24.07 18.76 -7.43
C ASP A 66 24.26 19.10 -8.91
N ALA A 67 23.62 20.18 -9.38
CA ALA A 67 23.69 20.61 -10.78
C ALA A 67 25.10 21.04 -11.24
N THR A 68 26.05 21.22 -10.32
CA THR A 68 27.46 21.48 -10.68
C THR A 68 28.20 20.20 -11.08
N LYS A 69 27.67 19.02 -10.71
CA LYS A 69 28.31 17.72 -10.92
C LYS A 69 27.56 16.82 -11.91
N THR A 70 26.25 16.99 -12.04
CA THR A 70 25.41 16.22 -12.97
C THR A 70 24.21 17.05 -13.43
N SER A 71 23.43 16.52 -14.37
CA SER A 71 22.24 17.18 -14.91
C SER A 71 21.07 16.21 -15.00
N ALA A 72 19.86 16.75 -15.13
CA ALA A 72 18.66 15.94 -15.34
C ALA A 72 18.79 15.04 -16.59
N ASP A 73 19.37 15.56 -17.67
CA ASP A 73 19.58 14.80 -18.91
C ASP A 73 20.59 13.67 -18.71
N SER A 74 21.68 13.90 -17.97
CA SER A 74 22.67 12.88 -17.65
C SER A 74 22.06 11.73 -16.84
N ILE A 75 21.27 12.07 -15.82
CA ILE A 75 20.55 11.11 -14.98
C ILE A 75 19.56 10.29 -15.82
N CYS A 76 18.79 10.95 -16.68
CA CYS A 76 17.84 10.27 -17.58
C CYS A 76 18.56 9.36 -18.59
N ALA A 77 19.66 9.83 -19.16
CA ALA A 77 20.47 9.08 -20.12
C ALA A 77 21.06 7.82 -19.48
N HIS A 78 21.56 7.90 -18.24
CA HIS A 78 22.10 6.73 -17.54
C HIS A 78 21.01 5.68 -17.29
N LEU A 79 19.81 6.08 -16.83
CA LEU A 79 18.70 5.14 -16.66
C LEU A 79 18.31 4.46 -17.97
N ASN A 80 18.17 5.23 -19.06
CA ASN A 80 17.86 4.69 -20.38
C ASN A 80 18.96 3.76 -20.93
N ALA A 81 20.24 4.05 -20.65
CA ALA A 81 21.38 3.24 -21.09
C ALA A 81 21.38 1.82 -20.51
N THR A 82 20.65 1.58 -19.40
CA THR A 82 20.46 0.23 -18.85
C THR A 82 19.69 -0.71 -19.79
N LYS A 83 18.98 -0.15 -20.78
CA LYS A 83 18.03 -0.84 -21.69
C LYS A 83 16.89 -1.57 -20.97
N ARG A 84 16.83 -1.50 -19.64
CA ARG A 84 15.83 -2.16 -18.79
C ARG A 84 14.73 -1.19 -18.35
N TYR A 85 15.10 0.07 -18.15
CA TYR A 85 14.19 1.12 -17.72
C TYR A 85 14.10 2.18 -18.80
N ALA A 86 12.88 2.63 -19.07
CA ALA A 86 12.61 3.79 -19.90
C ALA A 86 12.07 4.91 -19.01
N VAL A 87 12.62 6.11 -19.17
CA VAL A 87 12.20 7.29 -18.39
C VAL A 87 11.41 8.27 -19.23
N SER A 88 10.44 8.92 -18.61
CA SER A 88 9.74 10.08 -19.15
C SER A 88 9.57 11.15 -18.07
N PRO A 89 9.38 12.43 -18.44
CA PRO A 89 9.04 13.47 -17.49
C PRO A 89 7.79 13.08 -16.68
N TYR A 90 7.78 13.44 -15.40
CA TYR A 90 6.59 13.35 -14.57
C TYR A 90 5.85 14.69 -14.58
N SER A 91 4.53 14.64 -14.77
CA SER A 91 3.65 15.79 -14.52
C SER A 91 2.56 15.42 -13.52
N PRO A 92 2.28 16.26 -12.50
CA PRO A 92 1.12 16.09 -11.62
C PRO A 92 -0.23 16.16 -12.36
N ALA A 93 -0.26 16.77 -13.55
CA ALA A 93 -1.45 16.86 -14.37
C ALA A 93 -1.75 15.57 -15.15
N ASP A 94 -0.76 14.67 -15.31
CA ASP A 94 -0.94 13.40 -16.01
C ASP A 94 -1.89 12.48 -15.24
N VAL A 95 -2.57 11.58 -15.97
CA VAL A 95 -3.38 10.50 -15.40
C VAL A 95 -2.54 9.23 -15.34
N ILE A 96 -2.32 8.69 -14.14
CA ILE A 96 -1.53 7.47 -13.93
C ILE A 96 -2.46 6.35 -13.45
N LEU A 97 -3.07 5.65 -14.40
CA LEU A 97 -4.01 4.57 -14.09
C LEU A 97 -3.31 3.35 -13.46
N ARG A 98 -3.91 2.86 -12.39
CA ARG A 98 -3.52 1.65 -11.64
C ARG A 98 -4.73 0.81 -11.33
N ASP A 99 -4.51 -0.51 -11.35
CA ASP A 99 -5.52 -1.50 -11.01
C ASP A 99 -5.31 -1.96 -9.56
N LEU A 100 -6.42 -2.17 -8.85
CA LEU A 100 -6.48 -2.64 -7.49
C LEU A 100 -7.59 -3.69 -7.38
N ASN A 101 -7.24 -4.88 -6.90
CA ASN A 101 -8.20 -5.94 -6.61
C ASN A 101 -8.31 -6.13 -5.11
N LEU A 102 -9.51 -5.94 -4.56
CA LEU A 102 -9.78 -6.12 -3.13
C LEU A 102 -10.79 -7.23 -2.91
N ARG A 103 -10.43 -8.25 -2.14
CA ARG A 103 -11.36 -9.23 -1.56
C ARG A 103 -12.13 -8.51 -0.47
N ILE A 104 -13.45 -8.62 -0.53
CA ILE A 104 -14.38 -8.01 0.43
C ILE A 104 -15.40 -9.08 0.79
N ASP A 105 -15.07 -9.91 1.78
CA ASP A 105 -15.86 -11.12 2.06
C ASP A 105 -17.33 -10.80 2.40
N ASP A 106 -17.54 -9.72 3.14
CA ASP A 106 -18.85 -9.19 3.48
C ASP A 106 -19.71 -8.68 2.29
N MET A 107 -19.18 -8.66 1.06
CA MET A 107 -19.88 -8.26 -0.16
C MET A 107 -20.70 -9.42 -0.76
N HIS A 108 -21.78 -9.81 -0.07
CA HIS A 108 -22.58 -10.99 -0.40
C HIS A 108 -23.67 -10.77 -1.45
N CYS A 109 -24.07 -9.53 -1.73
CA CYS A 109 -25.16 -9.26 -2.67
C CYS A 109 -24.96 -7.94 -3.43
N LYS A 110 -25.83 -7.70 -4.42
CA LYS A 110 -25.80 -6.50 -5.26
C LYS A 110 -25.91 -5.21 -4.44
N LYS A 111 -26.73 -5.18 -3.38
CA LYS A 111 -26.87 -4.00 -2.52
C LYS A 111 -25.56 -3.66 -1.81
N CYS A 112 -24.77 -4.68 -1.42
CA CYS A 112 -23.46 -4.47 -0.82
C CYS A 112 -22.48 -3.86 -1.83
N SER A 113 -22.41 -4.40 -3.05
CA SER A 113 -21.54 -3.82 -4.09
C SER A 113 -21.97 -2.42 -4.48
N ASP A 114 -23.27 -2.18 -4.64
CA ASP A 114 -23.82 -0.86 -5.00
C ASP A 114 -23.46 0.19 -3.95
N ARG A 115 -23.51 -0.17 -2.65
CA ARG A 115 -23.10 0.72 -1.56
C ARG A 115 -21.61 1.09 -1.62
N ILE A 116 -20.74 0.14 -1.93
CA ILE A 116 -19.30 0.39 -2.07
C ILE A 116 -19.05 1.31 -3.26
N MET A 117 -19.64 1.00 -4.42
CA MET A 117 -19.50 1.79 -5.65
C MET A 117 -20.05 3.22 -5.48
N ASP A 118 -21.23 3.41 -4.86
CA ASP A 118 -21.80 4.73 -4.58
C ASP A 118 -20.83 5.60 -3.75
N ARG A 119 -20.14 5.00 -2.79
CA ARG A 119 -19.20 5.72 -1.93
C ARG A 119 -17.90 6.03 -2.64
N LEU A 120 -17.31 5.06 -3.34
CA LEU A 120 -16.07 5.24 -4.09
C LEU A 120 -16.23 6.19 -5.29
N SER A 121 -17.38 6.19 -5.97
CA SER A 121 -17.62 7.10 -7.11
C SER A 121 -17.56 8.59 -6.75
N LYS A 122 -17.66 8.92 -5.45
CA LYS A 122 -17.56 10.29 -4.92
C LYS A 122 -16.14 10.66 -4.51
N GLN A 123 -15.21 9.71 -4.53
CA GLN A 123 -13.79 9.93 -4.24
C GLN A 123 -13.08 10.36 -5.53
N GLU A 124 -12.33 11.45 -5.45
CA GLU A 124 -11.48 11.89 -6.55
C GLU A 124 -10.44 10.82 -6.91
N GLY A 125 -10.20 10.64 -8.21
CA GLY A 125 -9.21 9.68 -8.71
C GLY A 125 -9.73 8.27 -8.93
N ILE A 126 -11.00 7.96 -8.64
CA ILE A 126 -11.59 6.69 -9.09
C ILE A 126 -11.97 6.79 -10.56
N ASP A 127 -11.42 5.90 -11.40
CA ASP A 127 -11.68 5.84 -12.84
C ASP A 127 -12.82 4.86 -13.16
N SER A 128 -12.71 3.62 -12.70
CA SER A 128 -13.71 2.59 -12.96
C SER A 128 -13.71 1.50 -11.89
N MET A 129 -14.83 0.79 -11.76
CA MET A 129 -15.03 -0.27 -10.77
C MET A 129 -15.83 -1.42 -11.37
N ALA A 130 -15.53 -2.66 -10.97
CA ALA A 130 -16.28 -3.85 -11.34
C ALA A 130 -16.41 -4.82 -10.15
N PRO A 131 -17.61 -5.02 -9.59
CA PRO A 131 -17.84 -5.98 -8.53
C PRO A 131 -17.95 -7.41 -9.09
N HIS A 132 -17.34 -8.35 -8.40
CA HIS A 132 -17.42 -9.79 -8.68
C HIS A 132 -17.98 -10.50 -7.46
N LEU A 133 -19.32 -10.58 -7.36
CA LEU A 133 -20.02 -11.14 -6.20
C LEU A 133 -19.69 -12.60 -5.96
N ASP A 134 -19.66 -13.43 -7.02
CA ASP A 134 -19.37 -14.88 -6.92
C ASP A 134 -17.99 -15.16 -6.30
N LYS A 135 -17.05 -14.23 -6.47
CA LYS A 135 -15.67 -14.31 -5.98
C LYS A 135 -15.39 -13.28 -4.89
N HIS A 136 -16.44 -12.63 -4.35
CA HIS A 136 -16.41 -11.56 -3.35
C HIS A 136 -15.22 -10.61 -3.46
N TYR A 137 -14.92 -10.10 -4.66
CA TYR A 137 -13.88 -9.10 -4.84
C TYR A 137 -14.36 -7.94 -5.71
N MET A 138 -13.72 -6.79 -5.55
CA MET A 138 -13.94 -5.58 -6.35
C MET A 138 -12.66 -5.27 -7.13
N PHE A 139 -12.77 -5.18 -8.45
CA PHE A 139 -11.77 -4.52 -9.28
C PHE A 139 -12.00 -3.01 -9.23
N ILE A 140 -10.93 -2.25 -9.02
CA ILE A 140 -10.94 -0.79 -8.98
C ILE A 140 -9.78 -0.31 -9.83
N ARG A 141 -10.06 0.57 -10.78
CA ARG A 141 -9.04 1.36 -11.47
C ARG A 141 -9.06 2.78 -10.93
N TYR A 142 -7.89 3.30 -10.59
CA TYR A 142 -7.74 4.64 -10.02
C TYR A 142 -6.53 5.37 -10.61
N ASP A 143 -6.56 6.69 -10.55
CA ASP A 143 -5.45 7.58 -10.88
C ASP A 143 -4.55 7.78 -9.64
N ALA A 144 -3.33 7.26 -9.72
CA ALA A 144 -2.32 7.35 -8.67
C ALA A 144 -1.79 8.79 -8.42
N ASN A 145 -2.15 9.75 -9.26
CA ASN A 145 -1.89 11.18 -9.01
C ASN A 145 -3.00 11.87 -8.21
N ARG A 146 -4.15 11.22 -8.00
CA ARG A 146 -5.31 11.80 -7.31
C ARG A 146 -5.68 11.05 -6.05
N THR A 147 -5.44 9.75 -6.01
CA THR A 147 -5.68 8.91 -4.84
C THR A 147 -4.68 7.74 -4.78
N ASP A 148 -4.75 6.95 -3.73
CA ASP A 148 -3.90 5.77 -3.52
C ASP A 148 -4.68 4.60 -2.92
N LYS A 149 -4.08 3.42 -2.92
CA LYS A 149 -4.67 2.21 -2.34
C LYS A 149 -5.07 2.38 -0.87
N ALA A 150 -4.30 3.13 -0.08
CA ALA A 150 -4.56 3.29 1.35
C ALA A 150 -5.85 4.10 1.55
N ALA A 151 -6.00 5.24 0.87
CA ALA A 151 -7.18 6.08 0.91
C ALA A 151 -8.45 5.30 0.47
N ILE A 152 -8.36 4.54 -0.62
CA ILE A 152 -9.46 3.67 -1.10
C ILE A 152 -9.86 2.65 -0.02
N ARG A 153 -8.88 1.95 0.57
CA ARG A 153 -9.13 0.95 1.62
C ARG A 153 -9.70 1.57 2.89
N THR A 154 -9.22 2.75 3.29
CA THR A 154 -9.76 3.51 4.42
C THR A 154 -11.22 3.89 4.19
N LEU A 155 -11.59 4.35 2.99
CA LEU A 155 -12.98 4.68 2.69
C LEU A 155 -13.88 3.44 2.77
N ILE A 156 -13.47 2.32 2.16
CA ILE A 156 -14.19 1.04 2.21
C ILE A 156 -14.31 0.54 3.66
N ASN A 157 -13.24 0.67 4.45
CA ASN A 157 -13.24 0.28 5.86
C ASN A 157 -14.23 1.13 6.68
N LYS A 158 -14.20 2.46 6.50
CA LYS A 158 -15.09 3.41 7.17
C LYS A 158 -16.58 3.13 6.92
N ILE A 159 -16.94 2.61 5.75
CA ILE A 159 -18.34 2.28 5.42
C ILE A 159 -18.76 0.88 5.91
N GLY A 160 -17.87 0.14 6.60
CA GLY A 160 -18.19 -1.08 7.34
C GLY A 160 -17.76 -2.39 6.69
N TYR A 161 -16.80 -2.36 5.77
CA TYR A 161 -16.21 -3.54 5.14
C TYR A 161 -14.75 -3.74 5.60
N THR A 162 -14.17 -4.90 5.30
CA THR A 162 -12.80 -5.23 5.75
C THR A 162 -11.99 -5.75 4.55
N PRO A 163 -11.58 -4.86 3.63
CA PRO A 163 -10.94 -5.27 2.39
C PRO A 163 -9.51 -5.76 2.60
N VAL A 164 -9.13 -6.84 1.92
CA VAL A 164 -7.72 -7.28 1.73
C VAL A 164 -7.42 -7.47 0.25
N ASN A 165 -6.14 -7.57 -0.12
CA ASN A 165 -5.72 -7.78 -1.50
C ASN A 165 -6.27 -9.10 -2.03
N TYR A 166 -6.83 -9.06 -3.24
CA TYR A 166 -7.27 -10.24 -3.96
C TYR A 166 -6.24 -10.64 -5.02
N TYR A 167 -5.89 -11.92 -5.03
CA TYR A 167 -5.01 -12.54 -6.00
C TYR A 167 -5.76 -13.65 -6.72
N THR A 168 -5.51 -13.80 -8.02
CA THR A 168 -6.10 -14.88 -8.83
C THR A 168 -5.34 -16.20 -8.74
N SER A 169 -4.20 -16.22 -8.04
CA SER A 169 -3.32 -17.39 -7.90
C SER A 169 -3.87 -18.34 -6.84
N ASP A 170 -3.87 -19.64 -7.13
CA ASP A 170 -4.20 -20.73 -6.19
C ASP A 170 -3.23 -20.83 -5.00
N LYS A 171 -2.01 -20.32 -5.16
CA LYS A 171 -0.99 -20.22 -4.09
C LYS A 171 -1.33 -19.25 -2.97
N VAL A 172 -2.31 -18.39 -3.16
CA VAL A 172 -2.71 -17.36 -2.19
C VAL A 172 -4.15 -17.61 -1.79
N ALA A 173 -4.39 -17.72 -0.48
CA ALA A 173 -5.70 -17.87 0.10
C ALA A 173 -6.04 -16.65 0.97
N TRP A 174 -7.25 -16.63 1.48
CA TRP A 174 -7.73 -15.59 2.37
C TRP A 174 -8.52 -16.23 3.52
N ALA A 175 -8.56 -15.53 4.64
CA ALA A 175 -9.35 -15.89 5.80
C ALA A 175 -10.09 -14.66 6.32
N TYR A 176 -11.26 -14.89 6.90
CA TYR A 176 -12.07 -13.87 7.54
C TYR A 176 -12.53 -14.39 8.90
N TYR A 177 -12.38 -13.55 9.92
CA TYR A 177 -12.67 -13.88 11.31
C TYR A 177 -13.53 -12.80 11.95
N ASN A 178 -14.39 -13.20 12.87
CA ASN A 178 -14.94 -12.28 13.85
C ASN A 178 -13.92 -12.08 14.98
N ILE A 179 -13.76 -10.84 15.42
CA ILE A 179 -12.87 -10.44 16.52
C ILE A 179 -13.60 -9.45 17.45
N PRO A 180 -13.20 -9.32 18.72
CA PRO A 180 -13.63 -8.21 19.56
C PRO A 180 -13.32 -6.85 18.89
N ALA A 181 -14.15 -5.83 19.16
CA ALA A 181 -14.00 -4.53 18.48
C ALA A 181 -12.68 -3.84 18.86
N GLU A 182 -12.29 -3.99 20.12
CA GLU A 182 -11.04 -3.53 20.72
C GLU A 182 -9.80 -4.24 20.18
N ALA A 183 -9.96 -5.38 19.51
CA ALA A 183 -8.85 -6.09 18.89
C ALA A 183 -8.51 -5.54 17.49
N ALA A 184 -9.35 -4.68 16.91
CA ALA A 184 -9.10 -4.05 15.61
C ALA A 184 -8.19 -2.81 15.74
N THR A 185 -6.98 -3.00 16.26
CA THR A 185 -5.95 -1.97 16.44
C THR A 185 -4.83 -2.13 15.40
N GLN A 186 -4.06 -1.07 15.18
CA GLN A 186 -2.90 -1.14 14.29
C GLN A 186 -1.84 -2.12 14.81
N ASP A 187 -1.57 -2.12 16.12
CA ASP A 187 -0.60 -3.04 16.73
C ASP A 187 -0.97 -4.52 16.49
N ASN A 188 -2.26 -4.86 16.59
CA ASN A 188 -2.72 -6.22 16.30
C ASN A 188 -2.67 -6.54 14.80
N ILE A 189 -2.98 -5.58 13.92
CA ILE A 189 -2.82 -5.74 12.47
C ILE A 189 -1.36 -6.02 12.14
N ASP A 190 -0.43 -5.26 12.71
CA ASP A 190 1.01 -5.42 12.50
C ASP A 190 1.53 -6.74 13.06
N ALA A 191 1.02 -7.17 14.22
CA ALA A 191 1.36 -8.47 14.82
C ALA A 191 0.91 -9.64 13.93
N VAL A 192 -0.30 -9.58 13.34
CA VAL A 192 -0.77 -10.61 12.41
C VAL A 192 -0.01 -10.55 11.08
N LEU A 193 0.31 -9.36 10.59
CA LEU A 193 1.09 -9.18 9.37
C LEU A 193 2.53 -9.72 9.51
N ALA A 194 3.06 -9.75 10.73
CA ALA A 194 4.38 -10.32 11.03
C ALA A 194 4.40 -11.86 11.08
N ILE A 195 3.25 -12.53 11.01
CA ILE A 195 3.18 -14.00 10.92
C ILE A 195 3.72 -14.44 9.55
N ASP A 196 4.64 -15.40 9.54
CA ASP A 196 5.23 -15.91 8.30
C ASP A 196 4.15 -16.48 7.35
N GLY A 197 4.23 -16.10 6.08
CA GLY A 197 3.23 -16.43 5.08
C GLY A 197 2.00 -15.49 5.02
N VAL A 198 1.84 -14.52 5.93
CA VAL A 198 0.79 -13.50 5.83
C VAL A 198 1.23 -12.36 4.90
N GLU A 199 0.38 -12.04 3.92
CA GLU A 199 0.67 -11.04 2.87
C GLU A 199 -0.05 -9.72 3.09
N ASP A 200 -1.27 -9.76 3.64
CA ASP A 200 -2.09 -8.57 3.86
C ASP A 200 -3.09 -8.82 4.99
N VAL A 201 -3.33 -7.78 5.79
CA VAL A 201 -4.22 -7.83 6.96
C VAL A 201 -5.04 -6.56 7.02
N ASN A 202 -6.31 -6.69 7.36
CA ASN A 202 -7.16 -5.55 7.68
C ASN A 202 -8.14 -5.91 8.78
N ALA A 203 -8.47 -4.95 9.64
CA ALA A 203 -9.45 -5.12 10.70
C ALA A 203 -10.45 -3.97 10.71
N ASN A 204 -11.65 -4.24 11.21
CA ASN A 204 -12.72 -3.25 11.31
C ASN A 204 -13.44 -3.38 12.65
N ALA A 205 -13.25 -2.39 13.53
CA ALA A 205 -13.84 -2.37 14.87
C ALA A 205 -15.38 -2.36 14.83
N ARG A 206 -15.98 -1.61 13.88
CA ARG A 206 -17.44 -1.52 13.73
C ARG A 206 -18.03 -2.86 13.28
N ARG A 207 -17.37 -3.52 12.34
CA ARG A 207 -17.81 -4.80 11.79
C ARG A 207 -17.39 -6.00 12.65
N LYS A 208 -16.50 -5.78 13.63
CA LYS A 208 -15.93 -6.79 14.53
C LYS A 208 -15.26 -7.91 13.75
N SER A 209 -14.43 -7.51 12.78
CA SER A 209 -13.90 -8.43 11.78
C SER A 209 -12.43 -8.21 11.49
N LEU A 210 -11.73 -9.30 11.20
CA LEU A 210 -10.35 -9.36 10.73
C LEU A 210 -10.34 -10.14 9.41
N ALA A 211 -9.73 -9.59 8.38
CA ALA A 211 -9.50 -10.26 7.11
C ALA A 211 -8.00 -10.38 6.88
N VAL A 212 -7.58 -11.52 6.33
CA VAL A 212 -6.17 -11.87 6.12
C VAL A 212 -6.03 -12.49 4.73
N THR A 213 -5.01 -12.09 3.98
CA THR A 213 -4.53 -12.79 2.78
C THR A 213 -3.20 -13.45 3.10
N TYR A 214 -3.00 -14.71 2.72
CA TYR A 214 -1.84 -15.51 3.10
C TYR A 214 -1.40 -16.50 2.00
N ILE A 215 -0.14 -16.91 2.03
CA ILE A 215 0.45 -17.87 1.10
C ILE A 215 0.23 -19.30 1.62
N VAL A 216 -0.51 -20.11 0.86
CA VAL A 216 -0.93 -21.47 1.25
C VAL A 216 0.26 -22.42 1.47
N LYS A 217 1.37 -22.18 0.77
CA LYS A 217 2.59 -22.98 0.92
C LYS A 217 3.26 -22.77 2.28
N ASP A 218 3.11 -21.57 2.84
CA ASP A 218 3.89 -21.13 4.00
C ASP A 218 3.06 -21.28 5.29
N ILE A 219 1.73 -21.13 5.21
CA ILE A 219 0.84 -21.31 6.37
C ILE A 219 -0.53 -21.90 5.97
N SER A 220 -1.04 -22.83 6.80
CA SER A 220 -2.41 -23.37 6.65
C SER A 220 -3.45 -22.47 7.35
N ALA A 221 -4.72 -22.62 7.00
CA ALA A 221 -5.80 -21.84 7.63
C ALA A 221 -5.91 -22.10 9.15
N GLU A 222 -5.71 -23.36 9.56
CA GLU A 222 -5.76 -23.79 10.95
C GLU A 222 -4.59 -23.18 11.74
N LYS A 223 -3.38 -23.28 11.19
CA LYS A 223 -2.18 -22.72 11.80
C LYS A 223 -2.24 -21.20 11.90
N LEU A 224 -2.75 -20.53 10.87
CA LEU A 224 -2.98 -19.08 10.88
C LEU A 224 -3.92 -18.68 12.03
N LEU A 225 -5.05 -19.36 12.19
CA LEU A 225 -5.99 -19.09 13.27
C LEU A 225 -5.33 -19.29 14.65
N GLU A 226 -4.60 -20.40 14.84
CA GLU A 226 -3.88 -20.64 16.10
C GLU A 226 -2.88 -19.53 16.42
N ASP A 227 -2.13 -19.05 15.42
CA ASP A 227 -1.09 -18.05 15.64
C ASP A 227 -1.68 -16.66 15.89
N ILE A 228 -2.80 -16.31 15.23
CA ILE A 228 -3.60 -15.13 15.58
C ILE A 228 -4.09 -15.21 17.03
N GLN A 229 -4.57 -16.37 17.47
CA GLN A 229 -5.03 -16.56 18.86
C GLN A 229 -3.90 -16.51 19.88
N LYS A 230 -2.72 -17.06 19.55
CA LYS A 230 -1.51 -16.94 20.38
C LYS A 230 -0.99 -15.51 20.47
N ALA A 231 -1.26 -14.67 19.45
CA ALA A 231 -1.01 -13.24 19.51
C ALA A 231 -2.01 -12.47 20.41
N GLY A 232 -2.93 -13.17 21.09
CA GLY A 232 -3.89 -12.58 22.02
C GLY A 232 -5.18 -12.08 21.37
N ILE A 233 -5.37 -12.34 20.08
CA ILE A 233 -6.57 -11.91 19.34
C ILE A 233 -7.59 -13.05 19.40
N GLN A 234 -8.75 -12.79 20.02
CA GLN A 234 -9.85 -13.76 20.10
C GLN A 234 -10.60 -13.89 18.77
N ALA A 235 -9.91 -14.38 17.75
CA ALA A 235 -10.45 -14.62 16.41
C ALA A 235 -11.24 -15.91 16.36
N VAL A 236 -12.41 -15.86 15.70
CA VAL A 236 -13.26 -17.03 15.43
C VAL A 236 -13.79 -16.98 13.99
N VAL A 237 -13.88 -18.14 13.34
CA VAL A 237 -14.46 -18.23 11.99
C VAL A 237 -15.95 -17.86 12.09
N PRO A 238 -16.46 -16.91 11.27
CA PRO A 238 -17.87 -16.56 11.28
C PRO A 238 -18.72 -17.75 10.82
N LYS A 239 -19.96 -17.81 11.30
CA LYS A 239 -20.96 -18.71 10.71
C LYS A 239 -21.19 -18.28 9.24
N PRO A 240 -21.41 -19.23 8.31
CA PRO A 240 -21.76 -18.89 6.93
C PRO A 240 -22.92 -17.89 6.88
N HIS A 241 -22.77 -16.84 6.07
CA HIS A 241 -23.83 -15.88 5.88
C HIS A 241 -25.00 -16.52 5.14
N VAL A 242 -26.21 -16.37 5.68
CA VAL A 242 -27.46 -16.72 5.00
C VAL A 242 -28.12 -15.42 4.55
N CYS A 243 -28.28 -15.25 3.24
CA CYS A 243 -28.89 -14.06 2.65
C CYS A 243 -30.40 -14.31 2.49
N ASP A 244 -31.23 -13.74 3.37
CA ASP A 244 -32.70 -13.85 3.36
C ASP A 244 -33.38 -13.08 2.20
N GLU A 245 -32.71 -12.87 1.07
CA GLU A 245 -33.32 -12.19 -0.08
C GLU A 245 -34.27 -13.10 -0.90
N LYS A 246 -34.38 -14.39 -0.56
CA LYS A 246 -35.31 -15.33 -1.20
C LYS A 246 -36.74 -15.30 -0.64
N GLU A 247 -37.03 -14.60 0.45
CA GLU A 247 -38.38 -14.58 1.06
C GLU A 247 -39.24 -13.35 0.74
N LYS A 248 -38.74 -12.39 -0.06
CA LYS A 248 -39.55 -11.21 -0.48
C LYS A 248 -39.98 -11.25 -1.94
N LYS A 249 -40.39 -12.44 -2.40
CA LYS A 249 -41.23 -12.61 -3.60
C LYS A 249 -42.45 -13.45 -3.23
N GLN A 250 -43.43 -12.81 -2.59
CA GLN A 250 -44.85 -13.16 -2.66
C GLN A 250 -45.63 -11.86 -2.84
#